data_AF-J9G6K5-F1
#
_entry.id   AF-J9G6K5-F1
#
_cell.length_a   1.000
_cell.length_b   1.000
_cell.length_c   1.000
_cell.angle_alpha   90.00
_cell.angle_beta   90.00
_cell.angle_gamma   90.00
#
_symmetry.space_group_name_H-M   'P 1'
#
loop_
_entity.id
_entity.type
_entity.pdbx_description
1 polymer ?
#
loop_
_entity_poly.entity_id
_entity_poly.type
_entity_poly.pdbx_seq_one_letter_code
_entity_poly.pdbx_strand_id
1 'polypeptide(L)' 'MLLKLYNKNNNPTDLQKVVDILNNGGIVIYPTDTMYAIGCHGLKERAIERFCQLKGID' A
#
# COMPACT_ATOMS: atom_id res chain seq x y z
N MET A 1 -6.84 -4.47 -7.40
CA MET A 1 -6.73 -5.83 -6.84
C MET A 1 -7.20 -5.78 -5.39
N LEU A 2 -7.99 -6.74 -4.93
CA LEU A 2 -8.34 -6.91 -3.52
C LEU A 2 -7.65 -8.15 -2.99
N LEU A 3 -6.99 -8.03 -1.84
CA LEU A 3 -6.27 -9.11 -1.18
C LEU A 3 -6.68 -9.17 0.28
N LYS A 4 -7.16 -10.32 0.73
CA LYS A 4 -7.58 -10.52 2.12
C LYS A 4 -6.41 -11.03 2.94
N LEU A 5 -6.09 -10.34 4.03
CA LEU A 5 -5.11 -10.76 5.02
C LEU A 5 -5.81 -11.13 6.33
N TYR A 6 -5.13 -11.92 7.13
CA TYR A 6 -5.56 -12.44 8.42
C TYR A 6 -4.56 -12.06 9.50
N ASN A 7 -4.96 -12.12 10.77
CA ASN A 7 -4.07 -11.78 11.89
C ASN A 7 -2.88 -12.74 12.03
N LYS A 8 -2.99 -13.97 11.53
CA LYS A 8 -1.94 -15.00 11.56
C LYS A 8 -2.03 -15.92 10.35
N ASN A 9 -0.93 -16.58 10.03
CA ASN A 9 -0.83 -17.62 8.99
C ASN A 9 -1.24 -17.14 7.58
N ASN A 10 -0.87 -15.91 7.21
CA ASN A 10 -1.01 -15.46 5.81
C ASN A 10 -0.10 -16.27 4.89
N ASN A 11 -0.53 -16.45 3.63
CA ASN A 11 0.32 -17.05 2.61
C ASN A 11 1.53 -16.12 2.34
N PRO A 12 2.78 -16.61 2.46
CA PRO A 12 3.97 -15.80 2.18
C PRO A 12 3.95 -15.15 0.79
N THR A 13 3.37 -15.83 -0.20
CA THR A 13 3.23 -15.33 -1.57
C THR A 13 2.37 -14.07 -1.64
N ASP A 14 1.33 -13.99 -0.80
CA ASP A 14 0.43 -12.84 -0.77
C ASP A 14 1.09 -11.65 -0.08
N LEU A 15 1.89 -11.90 0.97
CA LEU A 15 2.73 -10.87 1.58
C LEU A 15 3.78 -10.36 0.59
N GLN A 16 4.43 -11.26 -0.15
CA GLN A 16 5.42 -10.88 -1.15
C GLN A 16 4.82 -9.99 -2.24
N LYS A 17 3.61 -10.31 -2.73
CA LYS A 17 2.91 -9.44 -3.69
C LYS A 17 2.72 -8.01 -3.16
N VAL A 18 2.35 -7.84 -1.89
CA VAL A 18 2.19 -6.50 -1.29
C VAL A 18 3.53 -5.77 -1.24
N VAL A 19 4.60 -6.47 -0.85
CA VAL A 19 5.96 -5.93 -0.85
C VAL A 19 6.40 -5.51 -2.25
N ASP A 20 6.14 -6.33 -3.27
CA ASP A 20 6.49 -6.03 -4.65
C ASP A 20 5.71 -4.82 -5.18
N ILE A 21 4.43 -4.68 -4.83
CA ILE A 21 3.63 -3.50 -5.18
C ILE A 21 4.25 -2.24 -4.58
N LEU A 22 4.60 -2.26 -3.29
CA LEU A 22 5.25 -1.12 -2.63
C LEU A 22 6.61 -0.81 -3.26
N ASN A 23 7.44 -1.83 -3.50
CA ASN A 23 8.74 -1.69 -4.14
C ASN A 23 8.64 -1.16 -5.57
N ASN A 24 7.57 -1.45 -6.30
CA ASN A 24 7.35 -0.90 -7.64
C ASN A 24 6.76 0.51 -7.63
N GLY A 25 6.65 1.16 -6.47
CA GLY A 25 6.06 2.50 -6.33
C GLY A 25 4.54 2.50 -6.45
N GLY A 26 3.92 1.34 -6.19
CA GLY A 26 2.48 1.20 -6.10
C GLY A 26 1.92 1.79 -4.80
N ILE A 27 0.60 1.86 -4.77
CA ILE A 27 -0.16 2.45 -3.68
C ILE A 27 -1.08 1.37 -3.12
N VAL A 28 -1.14 1.30 -1.79
CA VAL A 28 -1.94 0.32 -1.04
C VAL A 28 -2.98 1.05 -0.20
N ILE A 29 -4.15 0.43 -0.06
CA ILE A 29 -5.22 0.91 0.82
C ILE A 29 -5.48 -0.18 1.84
N TYR A 30 -5.44 0.15 3.14
CA TYR A 30 -5.54 -0.82 4.22
C TYR A 30 -6.36 -0.26 5.39
N PRO A 31 -7.08 -1.12 6.15
CA PRO A 31 -7.84 -0.68 7.30
C PRO A 31 -6.91 -0.30 8.47
N THR A 32 -7.29 0.71 9.23
CA THR A 32 -6.72 1.03 10.55
C THR A 32 -7.82 0.99 11.61
N ASP A 33 -7.48 1.26 12.87
CA ASP A 33 -8.44 1.26 13.97
C ASP A 33 -9.55 2.31 13.81
N THR A 34 -9.32 3.37 13.01
CA THR A 34 -10.29 4.46 12.80
C THR A 34 -10.90 4.45 11.41
N MET A 35 -10.07 4.48 10.36
CA MET A 35 -10.50 4.56 8.96
C MET A 35 -9.55 3.80 8.04
N TYR A 36 -9.93 3.63 6.78
CA TYR A 36 -9.00 3.16 5.78
C TYR A 36 -7.91 4.21 5.53
N ALA A 37 -6.66 3.75 5.55
CA ALA A 37 -5.51 4.53 5.16
C ALA A 37 -5.09 4.18 3.73
N ILE A 38 -4.45 5.13 3.07
CA ILE A 38 -3.75 4.95 1.80
C ILE A 38 -2.26 5.18 2.06
N GLY A 39 -1.41 4.33 1.50
CA GLY A 39 0.02 4.35 1.73
C GLY A 39 0.82 4.00 0.48
N CYS A 40 2.07 4.46 0.45
CA CYS A 40 3.03 4.16 -0.61
C CYS A 40 4.42 3.95 0.01
N HIS A 41 5.40 3.62 -0.82
CA HIS A 41 6.78 3.47 -0.37
C HIS A 41 7.44 4.84 -0.10
N GLY A 42 7.65 5.18 1.18
CA GLY A 42 8.11 6.52 1.60
C GLY A 42 9.51 6.94 1.16
N LEU A 43 10.37 6.01 0.72
CA LEU A 43 11.68 6.35 0.14
C LEU A 43 11.68 6.45 -1.39
N LYS A 44 10.51 6.37 -2.05
CA LYS A 44 10.39 6.44 -3.51
C LYS A 44 9.61 7.68 -3.91
N GLU A 45 10.33 8.65 -4.44
CA GLU A 45 9.78 9.95 -4.87
C GLU A 45 8.58 9.79 -5.82
N ARG A 46 8.71 8.97 -6.88
CA ARG A 46 7.59 8.67 -7.80
C ARG A 46 6.33 8.13 -7.11
N ALA A 47 6.50 7.37 -6.04
CA ALA A 47 5.37 6.81 -5.29
C ALA A 47 4.67 7.90 -4.47
N ILE A 48 5.46 8.82 -3.89
CA ILE A 48 5.00 9.98 -3.14
C ILE A 48 4.27 10.96 -4.08
N GLU A 49 4.85 11.30 -5.23
CA GLU A 49 4.21 12.19 -6.22
C GLU A 49 2.83 11.68 -6.62
N ARG A 50 2.74 10.38 -6.94
CA ARG A 50 1.48 9.73 -7.31
C ARG A 50 0.48 9.70 -6.13
N PHE A 51 0.97 9.51 -4.91
CA PHE A 51 0.16 9.57 -3.70
C PHE A 51 -0.42 10.98 -3.49
N CYS A 52 0.40 12.03 -3.63
CA CYS A 52 -0.01 13.43 -3.49
C CYS A 52 -1.05 13.80 -4.56
N GLN A 53 -0.81 13.44 -5.82
CA GLN A 53 -1.76 13.63 -6.91
C GLN A 53 -3.12 12.97 -6.63
N LEU A 54 -3.14 11.73 -6.13
CA LEU A 54 -4.38 11.04 -5.75
C LEU A 54 -5.10 11.69 -4.57
N LYS A 55 -4.35 12.32 -3.67
CA LYS A 55 -4.89 13.05 -2.51
C LYS A 55 -5.30 14.48 -2.83
N GLY A 56 -4.98 14.99 -4.02
CA GLY A 56 -5.17 16.40 -4.37
C GLY A 56 -4.31 17.33 -3.51
N ILE A 57 -3.14 16.85 -3.10
CA ILE A 57 -2.13 17.64 -2.39
C ILE A 57 -1.15 18.11 -3.46
N ASP A 58 -1.05 19.43 -3.64
CA ASP A 58 -0.09 20.08 -4.53
C ASP A 58 1.33 20.10 -3.91
#